data_AF-A0A1N7DES0-F1
#
_entry.id   AF-A0A1N7DES0-F1
#
_cell.length_a   1.000
_cell.length_b   1.000
_cell.length_c   1.000
_cell.angle_alpha   90.00
_cell.angle_beta   90.00
_cell.angle_gamma   90.00
#
_symmetry.space_group_name_H-M   'P 1'
#
loop_
_entity.id
_entity.type
_entity.pdbx_description
1 polymer ?
#
loop_
_entity_poly.entity_id
_entity_poly.type
_entity_poly.pdbx_seq_one_letter_code
_entity_poly.pdbx_strand_id
1 'polypeptide(L)'
;MKFVAFERAKQGTGASRRLRNSGKTPGIVYGGEGQPQLVELDHNALWHALKKEAFHSSILEMDLGGNVTKVLLRDVQYHPYKQLVQHVDFQRVDARTRLTVKVPLHFKGEEESEAVKLHQNLVNHVMTEIEISVLPADLPEFIEVDLSGLSNAATVHLNDIKLPGRAKAITHGRPNPVIVSAVPPAPEEEEAPAAAAAPAAEPAKGKGKKK
;
A
#
# COMPACT_ATOMS: atom_id res chain seq x y z
N MET A 1 15.84 -1.04 10.39
CA MET A 1 15.14 -0.45 11.56
C MET A 1 15.05 -1.49 12.68
N LYS A 2 15.22 -1.15 13.97
CA LYS A 2 15.19 -2.12 15.08
C LYS A 2 13.88 -2.04 15.88
N PHE A 3 13.28 -3.18 16.22
CA PHE A 3 12.13 -3.26 17.14
C PHE A 3 12.28 -4.43 18.12
N VAL A 4 11.62 -4.31 19.28
CA VAL A 4 11.65 -5.33 20.34
C VAL A 4 10.38 -6.17 20.27
N ALA A 5 10.54 -7.49 20.28
CA ALA A 5 9.48 -8.46 20.35
C ALA A 5 9.63 -9.34 21.59
N PHE A 6 8.52 -9.84 22.13
CA PHE A 6 8.52 -10.76 23.24
C PHE A 6 7.95 -12.11 22.82
N GLU A 7 8.39 -13.18 23.47
CA GLU A 7 7.86 -14.52 23.22
C GLU A 7 6.44 -14.65 23.77
N ARG A 8 5.57 -15.28 22.98
CA ARG A 8 4.18 -15.51 23.35
C ARG A 8 3.96 -16.96 23.79
N ALA A 9 3.70 -17.16 25.08
CA ALA A 9 3.46 -18.50 25.65
C ALA A 9 2.03 -19.06 25.42
N LYS A 10 1.00 -18.22 25.30
CA LYS A 10 -0.42 -18.66 25.25
C LYS A 10 -1.05 -18.47 23.88
N GLN A 11 -1.44 -19.58 23.24
CA GLN A 11 -2.18 -19.59 21.98
C GLN A 11 -3.71 -19.57 22.19
N GLY A 12 -4.45 -19.19 21.16
CA GLY A 12 -5.93 -19.28 21.11
C GLY A 12 -6.65 -17.94 21.07
N THR A 13 -7.92 -17.97 20.68
CA THR A 13 -8.77 -16.79 20.42
C THR A 13 -8.92 -15.89 21.65
N GLY A 14 -9.14 -16.49 22.82
CA GLY A 14 -9.29 -15.75 24.08
C GLY A 14 -8.00 -15.06 24.54
N ALA A 15 -6.85 -15.72 24.36
CA ALA A 15 -5.55 -15.14 24.70
C ALA A 15 -5.20 -13.97 23.78
N SER A 16 -5.38 -14.14 22.45
CA SER A 16 -5.14 -13.07 21.46
C SER A 16 -6.03 -11.85 21.71
N ARG A 17 -7.30 -12.06 22.10
CA ARG A 17 -8.22 -10.95 22.40
C ARG A 17 -7.78 -10.17 23.64
N ARG A 18 -7.33 -10.84 24.70
CA ARG A 18 -6.79 -10.19 25.90
C ARG A 18 -5.52 -9.39 25.59
N LEU A 19 -4.62 -9.95 24.78
CA LEU A 19 -3.39 -9.25 24.34
C LEU A 19 -3.69 -7.94 23.63
N ARG A 20 -4.62 -7.96 22.67
CA ARG A 20 -5.06 -6.75 21.95
C ARG A 20 -5.70 -5.72 22.87
N ASN A 21 -6.48 -6.15 23.84
CA ASN A 21 -7.06 -5.26 24.84
C ASN A 21 -6.00 -4.64 25.77
N SER A 22 -4.88 -5.34 26.02
CA SER A 22 -3.75 -4.81 26.78
C SER A 22 -2.78 -3.96 25.96
N GLY A 23 -3.12 -3.61 24.70
CA GLY A 23 -2.25 -2.80 23.84
C GLY A 23 -1.08 -3.57 23.21
N LYS A 24 -1.14 -4.91 23.19
CA LYS A 24 -0.15 -5.76 22.53
C LYS A 24 -0.71 -6.39 21.26
N THR A 25 0.09 -6.42 20.21
CA THR A 25 -0.26 -7.03 18.93
C THR A 25 0.35 -8.43 18.86
N PRO A 26 -0.44 -9.49 18.62
CA PRO A 26 0.10 -10.81 18.36
C PRO A 26 0.72 -10.87 16.96
N GLY A 27 1.80 -11.62 16.81
CA GLY A 27 2.39 -11.89 15.52
C GLY A 27 3.10 -13.23 15.45
N ILE A 28 3.63 -13.53 14.27
CA ILE A 28 4.37 -14.75 13.99
C ILE A 28 5.64 -14.41 13.22
N VAL A 29 6.71 -15.15 13.52
CA VAL A 29 7.96 -15.09 12.77
C VAL A 29 8.22 -16.48 12.22
N TYR A 30 8.30 -16.60 10.90
CA TYR A 30 8.52 -17.87 10.20
C TYR A 30 9.55 -17.72 9.07
N GLY A 31 9.90 -18.82 8.42
CA GLY A 31 10.87 -18.83 7.33
C GLY A 31 12.28 -19.19 7.77
N GLY A 32 13.13 -19.42 6.77
CA GLY A 32 14.44 -20.06 6.93
C GLY A 32 14.31 -21.52 7.37
N GLU A 33 15.38 -22.02 8.01
CA GLU A 33 15.45 -23.41 8.53
C GLU A 33 14.84 -23.56 9.95
N GLY A 34 14.38 -22.47 10.55
CA GLY A 34 13.86 -22.46 11.93
C GLY A 34 12.35 -22.70 12.04
N GLN A 35 11.91 -23.25 13.18
CA GLN A 35 10.49 -23.39 13.47
C GLN A 35 9.79 -22.01 13.59
N PRO A 36 8.49 -21.92 13.26
CA PRO A 36 7.70 -20.70 13.47
C PRO A 36 7.64 -20.34 14.94
N GLN A 37 7.90 -19.07 15.26
CA GLN A 37 7.85 -18.55 16.62
C GLN A 37 6.70 -17.56 16.77
N LEU A 38 5.93 -17.73 17.84
CA LEU A 38 4.85 -16.82 18.20
C LEU A 38 5.45 -15.66 18.98
N VAL A 39 5.21 -14.45 18.51
CA VAL A 39 5.71 -13.22 19.11
C VAL A 39 4.58 -12.30 19.51
N GLU A 40 4.84 -11.43 20.48
CA GLU A 40 3.98 -10.31 20.85
C GLU A 40 4.78 -9.01 20.78
N LEU A 41 4.11 -7.96 20.33
CA LEU A 41 4.70 -6.65 20.04
C LEU A 41 3.89 -5.55 20.70
N ASP A 42 4.53 -4.44 21.05
CA ASP A 42 3.81 -3.25 21.48
C ASP A 42 3.02 -2.67 20.30
N HIS A 43 1.71 -2.46 20.49
CA HIS A 43 0.84 -1.99 19.42
C HIS A 43 1.19 -0.56 18.98
N ASN A 44 1.52 0.33 19.93
CA ASN A 44 1.74 1.73 19.60
C ASN A 44 3.03 1.92 18.79
N ALA A 45 4.13 1.32 19.25
CA ALA A 45 5.39 1.33 18.51
C ALA A 45 5.23 0.73 17.11
N LEU A 46 4.50 -0.39 16.99
CA LEU A 46 4.24 -1.05 15.72
C LEU A 46 3.34 -0.20 14.80
N TRP A 47 2.32 0.46 15.34
CA TRP A 47 1.43 1.34 14.57
C TRP A 47 2.18 2.52 13.94
N HIS A 48 3.08 3.15 14.70
CA HIS A 48 3.93 4.22 14.18
C HIS A 48 4.96 3.73 13.16
N ALA A 49 5.48 2.51 13.34
CA ALA A 49 6.40 1.92 12.38
C ALA A 49 5.69 1.59 11.06
N LEU A 50 4.48 1.01 11.10
CA LEU A 50 3.68 0.65 9.93
C LEU A 50 3.24 1.84 9.06
N LYS A 51 3.16 3.04 9.65
CA LYS A 51 2.88 4.28 8.91
C LYS A 51 4.05 4.72 8.03
N LYS A 52 5.25 4.22 8.27
CA LYS A 52 6.42 4.51 7.44
C LYS A 52 6.41 3.55 6.26
N GLU A 53 6.38 4.09 5.05
CA GLU A 53 6.35 3.28 3.82
C GLU A 53 7.55 2.33 3.74
N ALA A 54 8.74 2.84 4.09
CA ALA A 54 9.97 2.06 4.15
C ALA A 54 9.89 0.85 5.11
N PHE A 55 8.93 0.80 6.05
CA PHE A 55 8.78 -0.34 6.95
C PHE A 55 8.25 -1.60 6.22
N HIS A 56 7.51 -1.43 5.13
CA HIS A 56 6.99 -2.54 4.31
C HIS A 56 8.05 -3.10 3.35
N SER A 57 8.97 -2.25 2.92
CA SER A 57 10.01 -2.52 1.94
C SER A 57 11.42 -2.46 2.54
N SER A 58 11.62 -2.74 3.83
CA SER A 58 12.96 -2.78 4.42
C SER A 58 13.19 -4.02 5.28
N ILE A 59 14.46 -4.39 5.41
CA ILE A 59 14.88 -5.44 6.33
C ILE A 59 14.90 -4.84 7.74
N LEU A 60 14.16 -5.49 8.62
CA LEU A 60 13.99 -5.10 10.01
C LEU A 60 14.86 -5.99 10.90
N GLU A 61 15.34 -5.41 11.99
CA GLU A 61 16.04 -6.14 13.04
C GLU A 61 15.09 -6.34 14.21
N MET A 62 14.66 -7.58 14.41
CA MET A 62 13.82 -7.98 15.53
C MET A 62 14.69 -8.47 16.68
N ASP A 63 14.54 -7.85 17.85
CA ASP A 63 15.16 -8.30 19.10
C ASP A 63 14.18 -9.17 19.88
N LEU A 64 14.45 -10.48 19.96
CA LEU A 64 13.66 -11.44 20.73
C LEU A 64 14.47 -11.86 21.96
N GLY A 65 14.24 -11.18 23.09
CA GLY A 65 14.90 -11.52 24.35
C GLY A 65 16.43 -11.45 24.32
N GLY A 66 17.01 -10.55 23.51
CA GLY A 66 18.45 -10.39 23.33
C GLY A 66 19.01 -11.03 22.05
N ASN A 67 18.22 -11.86 21.35
CA ASN A 67 18.60 -12.43 20.06
C ASN A 67 18.11 -11.54 18.92
N VAL A 68 19.05 -10.93 18.19
CA VAL A 68 18.74 -10.09 17.02
C VAL A 68 18.59 -10.95 15.77
N THR A 69 17.42 -10.94 15.16
CA THR A 69 17.10 -11.67 13.93
C THR A 69 16.68 -10.69 12.83
N LYS A 70 17.15 -10.91 11.60
CA LYS A 70 16.71 -10.14 10.43
C LYS A 70 15.40 -10.67 9.89
N VAL A 71 14.39 -9.81 9.81
CA VAL A 71 13.05 -10.16 9.37
C VAL A 71 12.51 -9.15 8.37
N LEU A 72 11.62 -9.59 7.51
CA LEU A 72 10.85 -8.79 6.57
C LEU A 72 9.37 -8.87 6.96
N LEU A 73 8.67 -7.74 6.88
CA LEU A 73 7.22 -7.72 7.05
C LEU A 73 6.54 -8.36 5.84
N ARG A 74 5.71 -9.39 6.06
CA ARG A 74 5.02 -10.10 4.97
C ARG A 74 3.55 -9.77 4.87
N ASP A 75 2.84 -9.77 6.00
CA ASP A 75 1.42 -9.47 6.05
C ASP A 75 1.07 -8.71 7.33
N VAL A 76 0.06 -7.85 7.23
CA VAL A 76 -0.48 -7.08 8.34
C VAL A 76 -1.99 -7.09 8.25
N GLN A 77 -2.62 -7.62 9.29
CA GLN A 77 -4.06 -7.66 9.39
C GLN A 77 -4.54 -6.48 10.22
N TYR A 78 -5.27 -5.57 9.58
CA TYR A 78 -5.89 -4.44 10.24
C TYR A 78 -7.31 -4.77 10.69
N HIS A 79 -7.77 -4.09 11.73
CA HIS A 79 -9.19 -4.08 12.05
C HIS A 79 -9.92 -3.17 11.06
N PRO A 80 -11.03 -3.61 10.43
CA PRO A 80 -11.67 -2.85 9.34
C PRO A 80 -12.18 -1.46 9.76
N TYR A 81 -12.65 -1.33 11.01
CA TYR A 81 -13.15 -0.06 11.55
C TYR A 81 -12.22 0.65 12.54
N LYS A 82 -11.51 -0.10 13.40
CA LYS A 82 -10.69 0.47 14.48
C LYS A 82 -9.25 0.63 14.00
N GLN A 83 -8.55 1.65 14.50
CA GLN A 83 -7.12 1.82 14.31
C GLN A 83 -6.34 0.81 15.17
N LEU A 84 -6.48 -0.47 14.85
CA LEU A 84 -5.91 -1.57 15.62
C LEU A 84 -5.37 -2.64 14.67
N VAL A 85 -4.15 -3.09 14.94
CA VAL A 85 -3.51 -4.18 14.22
C VAL A 85 -3.88 -5.48 14.91
N GLN A 86 -4.48 -6.39 14.15
CA GLN A 86 -5.00 -7.65 14.66
C GLN A 86 -3.93 -8.74 14.72
N HIS A 87 -3.07 -8.78 13.70
CA HIS A 87 -2.01 -9.76 13.53
C HIS A 87 -0.92 -9.21 12.60
N VAL A 88 0.32 -9.67 12.80
CA VAL A 88 1.47 -9.32 11.97
C VAL A 88 2.32 -10.54 11.67
N ASP A 89 2.72 -10.66 10.41
CA ASP A 89 3.51 -11.77 9.90
C ASP A 89 4.89 -11.26 9.49
N PHE A 90 5.92 -11.85 10.11
CA PHE A 90 7.31 -11.61 9.78
C PHE A 90 7.93 -12.85 9.15
N GLN A 91 8.67 -12.65 8.07
CA GLN A 91 9.46 -13.67 7.41
C GLN A 91 10.94 -13.46 7.72
N ARG A 92 11.64 -14.50 8.19
CA ARG A 92 13.10 -14.48 8.37
C ARG A 92 13.78 -14.36 7.02
N VAL A 93 14.81 -13.51 6.97
CA VAL A 93 15.51 -13.19 5.74
C VAL A 93 16.85 -13.91 5.68
N ASP A 94 16.99 -14.84 4.75
CA ASP A 94 18.26 -15.47 4.41
C ASP A 94 18.93 -14.71 3.26
N ALA A 95 20.20 -14.35 3.43
CA ALA A 95 20.95 -13.55 2.45
C ALA A 95 21.05 -14.17 1.05
N ARG A 96 20.84 -15.50 0.94
CA ARG A 96 20.98 -16.26 -0.32
C ARG A 96 19.66 -16.46 -1.08
N THR A 97 18.53 -16.22 -0.43
CA THR A 97 17.21 -16.54 -1.00
C THR A 97 16.61 -15.30 -1.65
N ARG A 98 16.09 -15.43 -2.87
CA ARG A 98 15.35 -14.35 -3.53
C ARG A 98 14.04 -14.12 -2.80
N LEU A 99 13.78 -12.86 -2.47
CA LEU A 99 12.54 -12.43 -1.82
C LEU A 99 11.66 -11.72 -2.83
N THR A 100 10.36 -11.89 -2.66
CA THR A 100 9.36 -11.18 -3.45
C THR A 100 8.69 -10.17 -2.54
N VAL A 101 8.85 -8.88 -2.83
CA VAL A 101 8.44 -7.79 -1.95
C VAL A 101 7.71 -6.72 -2.76
N LYS A 102 6.72 -6.09 -2.14
CA LYS A 102 6.05 -4.91 -2.69
C LYS A 102 6.84 -3.66 -2.29
N VAL A 103 7.26 -2.88 -3.28
CA VAL A 103 8.04 -1.66 -3.07
C VAL A 103 7.22 -0.46 -3.55
N PRO A 104 7.13 0.62 -2.74
CA PRO A 104 6.41 1.84 -3.12
C PRO A 104 7.15 2.61 -4.22
N LEU A 105 6.36 3.30 -5.06
CA LEU A 105 6.84 4.20 -6.11
C LEU A 105 6.74 5.65 -5.63
N HIS A 106 7.83 6.39 -5.79
CA HIS A 106 7.87 7.83 -5.54
C HIS A 106 7.99 8.57 -6.85
N PHE A 107 6.99 9.40 -7.14
CA PHE A 107 6.93 10.18 -8.37
C PHE A 107 7.59 11.54 -8.15
N LYS A 108 8.44 11.95 -9.10
CA LYS A 108 9.12 13.26 -9.09
C LYS A 108 8.90 13.96 -10.42
N GLY A 109 8.86 15.29 -10.39
CA GLY A 109 8.79 16.11 -11.61
C GLY A 109 7.39 16.20 -12.24
N GLU A 110 6.33 15.82 -11.52
CA GLU A 110 4.94 15.92 -12.00
C GLU A 110 4.58 17.35 -12.41
N GLU A 111 4.84 18.32 -11.52
CA GLU A 111 4.56 19.73 -11.75
C GLU A 111 5.41 20.32 -12.88
N GLU A 112 6.54 19.70 -13.20
CA GLU A 112 7.45 20.18 -14.23
C GLU A 112 7.14 19.67 -15.63
N SER A 113 6.33 18.63 -15.73
CA SER A 113 5.98 17.97 -16.99
C SER A 113 5.21 18.88 -17.95
N GLU A 114 5.49 18.74 -19.24
CA GLU A 114 4.77 19.45 -20.31
C GLU A 114 3.27 19.15 -20.27
N ALA A 115 2.89 17.92 -19.92
CA ALA A 115 1.51 17.50 -19.75
C ALA A 115 0.74 18.33 -18.71
N VAL A 116 1.35 18.68 -17.59
CA VAL A 116 0.71 19.47 -16.52
C VAL A 116 0.84 20.96 -16.79
N LYS A 117 2.03 21.45 -17.18
CA LYS A 117 2.30 22.88 -17.39
C LYS A 117 1.61 23.46 -18.62
N LEU A 118 1.64 22.76 -19.76
CA LEU A 118 1.13 23.29 -21.02
C LEU A 118 -0.33 22.88 -21.28
N HIS A 119 -0.76 21.73 -20.76
CA HIS A 119 -2.04 21.12 -21.14
C HIS A 119 -2.99 20.87 -19.96
N GLN A 120 -2.59 21.23 -18.74
CA GLN A 120 -3.41 21.08 -17.52
C GLN A 120 -3.96 19.66 -17.35
N ASN A 121 -3.23 18.64 -17.83
CA ASN A 121 -3.65 17.24 -17.72
C ASN A 121 -3.57 16.78 -16.26
N LEU A 122 -4.52 15.92 -15.86
CA LEU A 122 -4.53 15.31 -14.54
C LEU A 122 -3.67 14.04 -14.57
N VAL A 123 -2.66 13.98 -13.70
CA VAL A 123 -1.76 12.83 -13.57
C VAL A 123 -2.43 11.78 -12.69
N ASN A 124 -2.82 10.65 -13.28
CA ASN A 124 -3.41 9.54 -12.55
C ASN A 124 -2.35 8.49 -12.23
N HIS A 125 -2.13 8.25 -10.94
CA HIS A 125 -1.28 7.15 -10.44
C HIS A 125 -2.10 5.86 -10.42
N VAL A 126 -1.91 5.03 -11.44
CA VAL A 126 -2.63 3.75 -11.58
C VAL A 126 -2.09 2.71 -10.60
N MET A 127 -0.78 2.74 -10.35
CA MET A 127 -0.12 1.86 -9.39
C MET A 127 0.84 2.67 -8.52
N THR A 128 0.74 2.51 -7.20
CA THR A 128 1.63 3.15 -6.22
C THR A 128 2.67 2.19 -5.64
N GLU A 129 2.52 0.89 -5.90
CA GLU A 129 3.42 -0.18 -5.45
C GLU A 129 3.68 -1.19 -6.57
N ILE A 130 4.92 -1.72 -6.64
CA ILE A 130 5.31 -2.77 -7.59
C ILE A 130 5.87 -3.97 -6.82
N GLU A 131 5.49 -5.17 -7.26
CA GLU A 131 6.06 -6.42 -6.74
C GLU A 131 7.36 -6.78 -7.48
N ILE A 132 8.44 -6.95 -6.72
CA ILE A 132 9.79 -7.18 -7.24
C ILE A 132 10.40 -8.41 -6.57
N SER A 133 11.07 -9.22 -7.37
CA SER A 133 11.99 -10.27 -6.92
C SER A 133 13.41 -9.74 -6.85
N VAL A 134 13.96 -9.64 -5.64
CA VAL A 134 15.31 -9.12 -5.39
C VAL A 134 16.02 -9.93 -4.31
N LEU A 135 17.36 -9.85 -4.29
CA LEU A 135 18.13 -10.36 -3.16
C LEU A 135 18.00 -9.38 -1.98
N PRO A 136 18.07 -9.86 -0.73
CA PRO A 136 18.01 -9.00 0.45
C PRO A 136 19.04 -7.85 0.46
N ALA A 137 20.22 -8.07 -0.16
CA ALA A 137 21.29 -7.08 -0.21
C ALA A 137 20.99 -5.88 -1.13
N ASP A 138 20.17 -6.09 -2.17
CA ASP A 138 19.87 -5.09 -3.20
C ASP A 138 18.46 -4.50 -3.02
N LEU A 139 17.85 -4.66 -1.83
CA LEU A 139 16.45 -4.32 -1.59
C LEU A 139 16.30 -2.79 -1.46
N PRO A 140 15.58 -2.11 -2.38
CA PRO A 140 15.36 -0.67 -2.32
C PRO A 140 14.19 -0.32 -1.39
N GLU A 141 14.31 0.80 -0.66
CA GLU A 141 13.22 1.32 0.18
C GLU A 141 12.07 1.89 -0.65
N PHE A 142 12.39 2.56 -1.76
CA PHE A 142 11.44 3.13 -2.71
C PHE A 142 12.06 3.16 -4.12
N ILE A 143 11.23 3.32 -5.15
CA ILE A 143 11.67 3.46 -6.53
C ILE A 143 11.24 4.82 -7.04
N GLU A 144 12.21 5.62 -7.45
CA GLU A 144 11.94 6.93 -8.04
C GLU A 144 11.50 6.78 -9.50
N VAL A 145 10.38 7.42 -9.84
CA VAL A 145 9.85 7.52 -11.20
C VAL A 145 9.87 8.99 -11.60
N ASP A 146 10.71 9.31 -12.57
CA ASP A 146 10.81 10.65 -13.12
C ASP A 146 9.73 10.87 -14.18
N LEU A 147 8.89 11.86 -13.93
CA LEU A 147 7.74 12.24 -14.75
C LEU A 147 7.98 13.57 -15.50
N SER A 148 9.16 14.17 -15.39
CA SER A 148 9.48 15.47 -16.00
C SER A 148 9.35 15.48 -17.54
N GLY A 149 9.61 14.36 -18.20
CA GLY A 149 9.50 14.21 -19.66
C GLY A 149 8.13 13.80 -20.20
N LEU A 150 7.08 13.79 -19.38
CA LEU A 150 5.75 13.36 -19.81
C LEU A 150 5.12 14.33 -20.82
N SER A 151 4.90 13.83 -22.04
CA SER A 151 4.17 14.52 -23.10
C SER A 151 2.64 14.38 -22.94
N ASN A 152 1.88 15.05 -23.81
CA ASN A 152 0.42 14.98 -23.79
C ASN A 152 -0.15 13.58 -23.92
N ALA A 153 -1.08 13.26 -23.00
CA ALA A 153 -1.78 11.99 -22.95
C ALA A 153 -0.86 10.76 -22.94
N ALA A 154 0.41 10.92 -22.56
CA ALA A 154 1.36 9.83 -22.51
C ALA A 154 1.15 8.98 -21.26
N THR A 155 1.49 7.70 -21.43
CA THR A 155 1.36 6.67 -20.40
C THR A 155 2.75 6.12 -20.11
N VAL A 156 3.15 6.12 -18.84
CA VAL A 156 4.40 5.52 -18.39
C VAL A 156 4.13 4.07 -18.01
N HIS A 157 4.88 3.17 -18.62
CA HIS A 157 4.77 1.76 -18.32
C HIS A 157 5.94 1.25 -17.47
N LEU A 158 5.80 0.03 -16.94
CA LEU A 158 6.79 -0.61 -16.07
C LEU A 158 8.17 -0.76 -16.72
N ASN A 159 8.22 -1.02 -18.02
CA ASN A 159 9.50 -1.19 -18.74
C ASN A 159 10.28 0.12 -18.90
N ASP A 160 9.63 1.27 -18.78
CA ASP A 160 10.25 2.59 -18.94
C ASP A 160 10.92 3.08 -17.63
N ILE A 161 10.70 2.35 -16.52
CA ILE A 161 11.24 2.70 -15.21
C ILE A 161 12.60 2.04 -14.98
N LYS A 162 13.54 2.83 -14.49
CA LYS A 162 14.84 2.35 -14.03
C LYS A 162 14.67 1.60 -12.71
N LEU A 163 14.64 0.28 -12.76
CA LEU A 163 14.66 -0.54 -11.56
C LEU A 163 16.07 -0.49 -10.94
N PRO A 164 16.22 -0.10 -9.66
CA PRO A 164 17.52 -0.10 -9.01
C PRO A 164 18.03 -1.54 -8.77
N GLY A 165 19.31 -1.78 -9.11
CA GLY A 165 20.01 -3.03 -8.81
C GLY A 165 19.71 -4.21 -9.75
N ARG A 166 19.76 -5.45 -9.21
CA ARG A 166 19.44 -6.71 -9.92
C ARG A 166 17.98 -7.16 -9.71
N ALA A 167 17.10 -6.20 -9.43
CA ALA A 167 15.68 -6.39 -9.22
C ALA A 167 15.00 -6.90 -10.50
N LYS A 168 14.16 -7.95 -10.36
CA LYS A 168 13.26 -8.39 -11.43
C LYS A 168 11.83 -8.05 -11.04
N ALA A 169 11.16 -7.19 -11.80
CA ALA A 169 9.73 -6.96 -11.60
C ALA A 169 8.94 -8.24 -11.89
N ILE A 170 8.01 -8.59 -11.02
CA ILE A 170 7.09 -9.71 -11.25
C ILE A 170 5.82 -9.13 -11.84
N THR A 171 5.67 -9.33 -13.15
CA THR A 171 4.43 -9.02 -13.84
C THR A 171 3.60 -10.30 -13.97
N HIS A 172 2.56 -10.45 -13.14
CA HIS A 172 1.62 -11.59 -13.15
C HIS A 172 0.84 -11.68 -14.47
N GLY A 173 1.49 -12.11 -15.55
CA GLY A 173 0.89 -12.32 -16.88
C GLY A 173 0.60 -11.06 -17.71
N ARG A 174 0.75 -9.84 -17.17
CA ARG A 174 0.61 -8.59 -17.92
C ARG A 174 1.99 -8.03 -18.28
N PRO A 175 2.44 -8.11 -19.54
CA PRO A 175 3.83 -7.84 -19.90
C PRO A 175 4.29 -6.39 -19.67
N ASN A 176 3.36 -5.43 -19.53
CA ASN A 176 3.71 -4.04 -19.27
C ASN A 176 2.54 -3.27 -18.60
N PRO A 177 2.37 -3.35 -17.28
CA PRO A 177 1.32 -2.58 -16.61
C PRO A 177 1.61 -1.08 -16.73
N VAL A 178 0.52 -0.32 -16.85
CA VAL A 178 0.54 1.15 -16.79
C VAL A 178 0.74 1.57 -15.34
N ILE A 179 1.65 2.50 -15.12
CA ILE A 179 1.99 3.00 -13.78
C ILE A 179 1.44 4.40 -13.59
N VAL A 180 1.66 5.25 -14.59
CA VAL A 180 1.12 6.62 -14.62
C VAL A 180 0.46 6.87 -15.96
N SER A 181 -0.72 7.47 -15.94
CA SER A 181 -1.39 7.96 -17.14
C SER A 181 -1.73 9.44 -16.98
N ALA A 182 -1.26 10.28 -17.89
CA ALA A 182 -1.74 11.65 -18.00
C ALA A 182 -3.07 11.65 -18.76
N VAL A 183 -4.15 12.08 -18.14
CA VAL A 183 -5.48 12.16 -18.77
C VAL A 183 -5.86 13.63 -18.90
N PRO A 184 -6.31 14.11 -20.08
CA PRO A 184 -6.83 15.46 -20.19
C PRO A 184 -8.00 15.63 -19.22
N PRO A 185 -8.16 16.81 -18.58
CA PRO A 185 -9.34 17.07 -17.77
C PRO A 185 -10.55 16.82 -18.67
N ALA A 186 -11.41 15.88 -18.27
CA ALA A 186 -12.74 15.86 -18.82
C ALA A 186 -13.30 17.27 -18.62
N PRO A 187 -13.90 17.92 -19.64
CA PRO A 187 -14.62 19.15 -19.37
C PRO A 187 -15.57 18.82 -18.21
N GLU A 188 -15.44 19.56 -17.11
CA GLU A 188 -16.61 19.78 -16.28
C GLU A 188 -17.66 20.25 -17.28
N GLU A 189 -18.68 19.42 -17.53
CA GLU A 189 -19.95 19.94 -18.00
C GLU A 189 -20.32 20.98 -16.95
N GLU A 190 -19.98 22.23 -17.26
CA GLU A 190 -20.62 23.39 -16.68
C GLU A 190 -22.10 23.03 -16.63
N GLU A 191 -22.64 22.98 -15.42
CA GLU A 191 -24.07 23.00 -15.19
C GLU A 191 -24.61 24.15 -16.04
N ALA A 192 -25.18 23.83 -17.21
CA ALA A 192 -25.90 24.80 -18.00
C ALA A 192 -26.99 25.37 -17.08
N PRO A 193 -27.01 26.68 -16.80
CA PRO A 193 -28.05 27.26 -15.98
C PRO A 193 -29.32 27.28 -16.81
N ALA A 194 -30.15 26.26 -16.69
CA ALA A 194 -31.50 26.29 -17.23
C ALA A 194 -32.39 27.11 -16.27
N ALA A 195 -32.21 28.43 -16.26
CA ALA A 195 -33.13 29.36 -15.65
C ALA A 195 -34.31 29.65 -16.59
N ALA A 196 -35.48 29.13 -16.17
CA ALA A 196 -36.82 29.73 -16.22
C ALA A 196 -37.53 30.02 -17.57
N ALA A 197 -38.65 29.33 -17.78
CA ALA A 197 -39.96 29.97 -18.03
C ALA A 197 -41.12 28.98 -17.73
N ALA A 198 -41.91 29.30 -16.71
CA ALA A 198 -43.22 28.71 -16.38
C ALA A 198 -44.34 29.34 -17.28
N PRO A 199 -45.67 29.11 -17.08
CA PRO A 199 -46.42 28.10 -16.30
C PRO A 199 -47.61 27.46 -17.10
N ALA A 200 -48.30 26.47 -16.51
CA ALA A 200 -49.78 26.48 -16.30
C ALA A 200 -50.41 25.09 -16.06
N ALA A 201 -51.32 25.08 -15.07
CA ALA A 201 -52.48 24.19 -14.85
C ALA A 201 -52.31 22.83 -14.13
N GLU A 202 -52.46 22.89 -12.79
CA GLU A 202 -53.33 21.95 -12.04
C GLU A 202 -54.79 22.07 -12.53
N PRO A 203 -55.73 21.10 -12.32
CA PRO A 203 -55.87 20.14 -11.20
C PRO A 203 -56.15 18.69 -11.68
N ALA A 204 -56.36 17.62 -10.92
CA ALA A 204 -57.15 17.45 -9.70
C ALA A 204 -56.85 16.09 -9.01
N LYS A 205 -57.08 16.09 -7.70
CA LYS A 205 -57.11 14.95 -6.77
C LYS A 205 -58.09 13.86 -7.21
N GLY A 206 -57.61 12.62 -7.30
CA GLY A 206 -58.41 11.39 -7.22
C GLY A 206 -58.02 10.57 -5.99
N LYS A 207 -58.84 10.67 -4.93
CA LYS A 207 -58.81 9.77 -3.77
C LYS A 207 -59.12 8.33 -4.20
N GLY A 208 -58.37 7.35 -3.69
CA GLY A 208 -58.72 5.93 -3.78
C GLY A 208 -58.07 5.13 -2.65
N LYS A 209 -58.85 4.84 -1.62
CA LYS A 209 -58.50 4.09 -0.40
C LYS A 209 -59.13 2.70 -0.51
N LYS A 210 -58.50 1.67 0.09
CA LYS A 210 -58.97 0.27 0.28
C LYS A 210 -58.94 -0.57 -1.01
N LYS A 211 -58.42 -1.80 -0.99
CA LYS A 211 -58.74 -2.91 -0.07
C LYS A 211 -57.63 -3.95 -0.12
#